data_AF-D8TFT2-F1
#
_entry.id   AF-D8TFT2-F1
#
_cell.length_a   1.000
_cell.length_b   1.000
_cell.length_c   1.000
_cell.angle_alpha   90.00
_cell.angle_beta   90.00
_cell.angle_gamma   90.00
#
_symmetry.space_group_name_H-M   'P 1'
#
loop_
_entity.id
_entity.type
_entity.pdbx_description
1 polymer ?
#
loop_
_entity_poly.entity_id
_entity_poly.type
_entity_poly.pdbx_seq_one_letter_code
_entity_poly.pdbx_strand_id
1 'polypeptide(L)' 'GSDLYSGSRLVSPNGFYELVLEYNCNLVLLARGWKELWSSSTAGKGVGCVLTLQRDGNLVLVGGDGRGIFASN' A
#
# COMPACT_ATOMS: atom_id res chain seq x y z
N GLY A 1 13.95 5.17 5.59
CA GLY A 1 13.01 4.51 4.67
C GLY A 1 11.72 5.29 4.74
N SER A 2 11.06 5.53 3.61
CA SER A 2 9.78 6.21 3.58
C SER A 2 8.67 5.17 3.71
N ASP A 3 8.04 5.11 4.89
CA ASP A 3 6.82 4.34 5.10
C ASP A 3 5.65 5.04 4.41
N LEU A 4 4.69 4.26 3.91
CA LEU A 4 3.42 4.77 3.40
C LEU A 4 2.34 4.47 4.43
N TYR A 5 1.75 5.51 5.01
CA TYR A 5 0.67 5.39 5.99
C TYR A 5 -0.69 5.32 5.30
N SER A 6 -1.70 4.70 5.93
CA SER A 6 -3.09 4.75 5.47
C SER A 6 -3.53 6.16 5.08
N GLY A 7 -4.21 6.27 3.93
CA GLY A 7 -4.63 7.52 3.31
C GLY A 7 -3.55 8.20 2.45
N SER A 8 -2.31 7.71 2.49
CA SER A 8 -1.20 8.27 1.70
C SER A 8 -1.05 7.57 0.35
N ARG A 9 -0.32 8.22 -0.55
CA ARG A 9 -0.05 7.73 -1.90
C ARG A 9 1.35 8.09 -2.37
N LEU A 10 1.88 7.25 -3.24
CA LEU A 10 3.06 7.53 -4.06
C LEU A 10 2.59 7.78 -5.49
N VAL A 11 3.13 8.82 -6.12
CA VAL A 11 2.82 9.19 -7.50
C VAL A 11 4.06 8.94 -8.35
N SER A 12 3.88 8.28 -9.50
CA SER A 12 4.97 8.08 -10.44
C SER A 12 5.48 9.43 -10.98
N PRO A 13 6.77 9.56 -11.36
CA PRO A 13 7.32 10.84 -11.82
C PRO A 13 6.60 11.46 -13.03
N ASN A 14 5.98 10.63 -13.87
CA ASN A 14 5.19 11.07 -15.02
C ASN A 14 3.73 11.42 -14.66
N GLY A 15 3.30 11.21 -13.40
CA GLY A 15 1.95 11.51 -12.91
C GLY A 15 0.85 10.57 -13.41
N PHE A 16 1.17 9.46 -14.06
CA PHE A 16 0.18 8.55 -14.64
C PHE A 16 -0.22 7.38 -13.73
N TYR A 17 0.57 7.08 -12.71
CA TYR A 17 0.33 5.95 -11.82
C TYR A 17 0.41 6.40 -10.36
N GLU A 18 -0.50 5.87 -9.55
CA GLU A 18 -0.54 6.12 -8.12
C GLU A 18 -0.60 4.79 -7.37
N LEU A 19 0.31 4.60 -6.41
CA LEU A 19 0.20 3.52 -5.43
C LEU A 19 -0.40 4.09 -4.15
N VAL A 20 -1.58 3.64 -3.77
CA VAL A 20 -2.38 4.19 -2.69
C VAL A 20 -2.54 3.14 -1.60
N LEU A 21 -2.27 3.51 -0.34
CA LEU A 21 -2.69 2.71 0.81
C LEU A 21 -3.98 3.29 1.35
N GLU A 22 -5.10 2.60 1.12
CA GLU A 22 -6.41 3.02 1.59
C GLU A 22 -6.57 2.88 3.11
N TYR A 23 -7.53 3.60 3.70
CA TYR A 23 -7.81 3.55 5.15
C TYR A 23 -8.30 2.18 5.63
N ASN A 24 -8.91 1.39 4.75
CA ASN A 24 -9.35 0.02 5.02
C ASN A 24 -8.20 -1.01 4.93
N CYS A 25 -6.95 -0.55 4.82
CA CYS A 25 -5.76 -1.37 4.65
C CYS A 25 -5.68 -2.13 3.32
N ASN A 26 -6.28 -1.62 2.26
CA ASN A 26 -6.05 -2.11 0.91
C ASN A 26 -4.95 -1.31 0.21
N LEU A 27 -3.97 -2.01 -0.39
CA LEU A 27 -2.94 -1.39 -1.21
C LEU A 27 -3.34 -1.50 -2.67
N VAL A 28 -3.50 -0.37 -3.36
CA VAL A 28 -4.08 -0.30 -4.70
C VAL A 28 -3.12 0.42 -5.64
N LEU A 29 -2.88 -0.14 -6.83
CA LEU A 29 -2.21 0.53 -7.93
C LEU A 29 -3.27 1.05 -8.90
N LEU A 30 -3.28 2.36 -9.08
CA LEU A 30 -4.17 3.08 -9.98
C LEU A 30 -3.41 3.63 -11.18
N ALA A 31 -4.06 3.63 -12.34
CA ALA A 31 -3.70 4.47 -13.47
C ALA A 31 -4.49 5.78 -13.45
N ARG A 32 -4.05 6.73 -14.29
CA ARG A 32 -4.73 8.00 -14.54
C ARG A 32 -6.24 7.81 -14.72
N GLY A 33 -7.01 8.68 -14.08
CA GLY A 33 -8.48 8.59 -14.07
C GLY A 33 -9.02 7.58 -13.07
N TRP A 34 -8.23 7.23 -12.03
CA TRP A 34 -8.65 6.34 -10.94
C TRP A 34 -8.99 4.91 -11.39
N LYS A 35 -8.39 4.47 -12.50
CA LYS A 35 -8.56 3.10 -12.99
C LYS A 35 -7.71 2.16 -12.16
N GLU A 36 -8.33 1.27 -11.40
CA GLU A 36 -7.62 0.19 -10.71
C GLU A 36 -6.94 -0.75 -11.72
N LEU A 37 -5.64 -0.95 -11.52
CA LEU A 37 -4.83 -1.91 -12.26
C LEU A 37 -4.54 -3.16 -11.45
N TRP A 38 -4.36 -3.00 -10.14
CA TRP A 38 -4.04 -4.07 -9.20
C TRP A 38 -4.41 -3.68 -7.76
N SER A 39 -4.71 -4.68 -6.94
CA SER A 39 -5.05 -4.54 -5.53
C SER A 39 -4.48 -5.72 -4.72
N SER A 40 -3.95 -5.45 -3.52
CA SER A 40 -3.50 -6.48 -2.58
C SER A 40 -4.64 -7.34 -2.03
N SER A 41 -5.91 -6.91 -2.22
CA SER A 41 -7.09 -7.59 -1.71
C SER A 41 -7.02 -7.79 -0.18
N THR A 42 -6.63 -6.73 0.52
CA THR A 42 -6.44 -6.71 1.98
C THR A 42 -7.40 -5.77 2.71
N ALA A 43 -8.39 -5.22 2.00
CA ALA A 43 -9.47 -4.44 2.58
C ALA A 43 -10.10 -5.16 3.79
N GLY A 44 -10.15 -4.48 4.93
CA GLY A 44 -10.75 -4.98 6.17
C GLY A 44 -9.90 -6.01 6.94
N LYS A 45 -8.69 -6.33 6.48
CA LYS A 45 -7.79 -7.28 7.17
C LYS A 45 -6.99 -6.66 8.33
N GLY A 46 -7.17 -5.37 8.59
CA GLY A 46 -6.54 -4.61 9.67
C GLY A 46 -7.03 -3.17 9.73
N VAL A 47 -6.45 -2.39 10.64
CA VAL A 47 -6.69 -0.94 10.82
C VAL A 47 -5.36 -0.22 11.02
N GLY A 48 -5.29 1.06 10.63
CA GLY A 48 -4.09 1.89 10.87
C GLY A 48 -2.83 1.33 10.20
N CYS A 49 -2.95 0.87 8.96
CA CYS A 49 -1.89 0.12 8.33
C CYS A 49 -0.76 1.00 7.80
N VAL A 50 0.43 0.39 7.75
CA VAL A 50 1.65 0.96 7.21
C VAL A 50 2.25 0.00 6.20
N LEU A 51 2.64 0.53 5.04
CA LEU A 51 3.46 -0.16 4.06
C LEU A 51 4.92 0.23 4.27
N THR A 52 5.78 -0.77 4.46
CA THR A 52 7.21 -0.58 4.67
C THR A 52 7.99 -1.42 3.66
N LEU A 53 8.97 -0.80 3.00
CA LEU A 53 10.00 -1.52 2.24
C LEU A 53 11.15 -1.89 3.18
N GLN A 54 11.32 -3.18 3.42
CA GLN A 54 12.35 -3.72 4.29
C GLN A 54 13.72 -3.74 3.58
N ARG A 55 14.80 -3.90 4.37
CA ARG A 55 16.19 -3.84 3.85
C ARG A 55 16.52 -4.97 2.88
N ASP A 56 15.81 -6.08 2.96
CA ASP A 56 15.92 -7.24 2.09
C ASP A 56 15.13 -7.07 0.77
N GLY A 57 14.48 -5.91 0.56
CA GLY A 57 13.67 -5.63 -0.62
C GLY A 57 12.23 -6.12 -0.52
N ASN A 58 11.83 -6.71 0.61
CA ASN A 58 10.47 -7.16 0.81
C ASN A 58 9.53 -5.98 1.13
N LEU A 59 8.45 -5.85 0.38
CA LEU A 59 7.42 -4.86 0.62
C LEU A 59 6.33 -5.48 1.51
N VAL A 60 6.19 -4.96 2.73
CA VAL A 60 5.32 -5.55 3.75
C VAL A 60 4.25 -4.54 4.17
N LEU A 61 2.99 -4.99 4.19
CA LEU A 61 1.88 -4.26 4.77
C LEU A 61 1.65 -4.78 6.18
N VAL A 62 1.70 -3.88 7.16
CA VAL A 62 1.56 -4.19 8.58
C VAL A 62 0.32 -3.46 9.13
N GLY A 63 -0.50 -4.16 9.90
CA GLY A 63 -1.59 -3.55 10.67
C GLY A 63 -1.09 -2.72 11.85
N GLY A 64 -1.92 -1.83 12.38
CA GLY A 64 -1.58 -1.05 13.57
C GLY A 64 -1.32 -1.89 14.83
N ASP A 65 -1.73 -3.17 14.82
CA ASP A 65 -1.44 -4.18 15.84
C ASP A 65 -0.06 -4.86 15.65
N GLY A 66 0.69 -4.49 14.61
CA GLY A 66 1.98 -5.10 14.26
C GLY A 66 1.86 -6.39 13.44
N ARG A 67 0.65 -6.84 13.08
CA ARG A 67 0.46 -8.06 12.28
C ARG A 67 0.78 -7.82 10.81
N GLY A 68 1.58 -8.70 10.21
CA GLY A 68 1.76 -8.73 8.76
C GLY A 68 0.45 -9.12 8.05
N ILE A 69 0.00 -8.29 7.12
CA ILE A 69 -1.23 -8.47 6.33
C ILE A 69 -0.91 -8.94 4.90
N PHE A 70 0.18 -8.44 4.33
CA PHE A 70 0.67 -8.78 2.99
C PHE A 70 2.20 -8.68 2.93
N ALA A 71 2.82 -9.51 2.10
CA ALA A 71 4.23 -9.44 1.73
C ALA A 71 4.37 -9.72 0.22
N SER A 72 5.38 -9.13 -0.42
CA SER A 72 5.58 -9.27 -1.88
C SER A 72 6.31 -10.54 -2.32
N ASN A 73 6.89 -11.28 -1.38
CA ASN A 73 7.64 -12.53 -1.63
C ASN A 73 6.82 -13.77 -1.27
#